data_AF-A0A9W9G2D8-F1
#
_entry.id   AF-A0A9W9G2D8-F1
#
_cell.length_a   1.000
_cell.length_b   1.000
_cell.length_c   1.000
_cell.angle_alpha   90.00
_cell.angle_beta   90.00
_cell.angle_gamma   90.00
#
_symmetry.space_group_name_H-M   'P 1'
#
loop_
_entity.id
_entity.type
_entity.pdbx_description
1 polymer ?
#
loop_
_entity_poly.entity_id
_entity_poly.type
_entity_poly.pdbx_seq_one_letter_code
_entity_poly.pdbx_strand_id
1 'polypeptide(L)'
;MFHSLPNGEKEPVSFLESGYEKCIVTSSCSKSYGVPGIRVARFTQIRNYSTISVGQIDEAIAVEALSSRCRQRLIQRSLDMAKVNHTFLAKFVAEHPQDGRPLHDQEFALQFLKTKNILFCPARLCFEEYDQGSLQGCLRLGFVMHPESFRYGMEQLADFLEAESGLL
;
A
#
# COMPACT_ATOMS: atom_id res chain seq x y z
N MET A 1 2.82 -8.61 9.44
CA MET A 1 1.72 -7.71 9.83
C MET A 1 0.46 -8.37 9.32
N PHE A 2 -0.34 -8.96 10.21
CA PHE A 2 -1.57 -9.64 9.85
C PHE A 2 -2.73 -8.66 10.11
N HIS A 3 -3.60 -8.50 9.12
CA HIS A 3 -4.72 -7.56 9.15
C HIS A 3 -5.97 -8.16 9.82
N SER A 4 -6.05 -9.49 9.88
CA SER A 4 -7.03 -10.26 10.63
C SER A 4 -6.60 -11.73 10.63
N LEU A 5 -6.88 -12.45 11.71
CA LEU A 5 -6.81 -13.90 11.77
C LEU A 5 -8.25 -14.43 11.85
N PRO A 6 -8.61 -15.45 11.06
CA PRO A 6 -9.88 -16.14 11.24
C PRO A 6 -10.02 -16.63 12.70
N ASN A 7 -11.19 -16.41 13.31
CA ASN A 7 -11.67 -16.97 14.57
C ASN A 7 -10.63 -17.58 15.52
N GLY A 8 -9.82 -16.75 16.19
CA GLY A 8 -8.97 -17.19 17.30
C GLY A 8 -7.74 -18.01 16.91
N GLU A 9 -7.39 -18.06 15.62
CA GLU A 9 -6.12 -18.62 15.19
C GLU A 9 -4.94 -17.82 15.78
N LYS A 10 -3.88 -18.54 16.14
CA LYS A 10 -2.66 -17.95 16.69
C LYS A 10 -1.90 -17.23 15.57
N GLU A 11 -1.32 -16.07 15.87
CA GLU A 11 -0.49 -15.35 14.90
C GLU A 11 0.59 -16.28 14.31
N PRO A 12 0.70 -16.37 12.97
CA PRO A 12 1.73 -17.16 12.34
C PRO A 12 3.10 -16.69 12.80
N VAL A 13 3.96 -17.65 13.10
CA VAL A 13 5.34 -17.38 13.48
C VAL A 13 6.04 -16.63 12.35
N SER A 14 6.81 -15.58 12.69
CA SER A 14 7.59 -14.83 11.71
C SER A 14 8.54 -15.78 10.97
N PHE A 15 8.82 -15.52 9.68
CA PHE A 15 9.85 -16.28 8.96
C PHE A 15 11.25 -16.16 9.60
N LEU A 16 11.48 -15.13 10.41
CA LEU A 16 12.70 -15.01 11.22
C LEU A 16 12.73 -15.98 12.40
N GLU A 17 11.56 -16.42 12.87
CA GLU A 17 11.36 -17.27 14.05
C GLU A 17 10.92 -18.69 13.67
N SER A 18 10.67 -18.96 12.38
CA SER A 18 10.13 -20.24 11.89
C SER A 18 11.17 -21.35 11.83
N GLY A 19 12.47 -21.03 11.99
CA GLY A 19 13.58 -21.99 11.83
C GLY A 19 13.81 -22.45 10.39
N TYR A 20 13.10 -21.89 9.40
CA TYR A 20 13.26 -22.25 8.00
C TYR A 20 14.55 -21.66 7.42
N GLU A 21 15.55 -22.51 7.21
CA GLU A 21 16.89 -22.09 6.78
C GLU A 21 16.95 -21.50 5.36
N LYS A 22 16.02 -21.90 4.47
CA LYS A 22 15.98 -21.45 3.07
C LYS A 22 15.08 -20.22 2.89
N CYS A 23 15.14 -19.28 3.84
CA CYS A 23 14.38 -18.03 3.80
C CYS A 23 15.27 -16.80 3.61
N ILE A 24 14.86 -15.88 2.73
CA ILE A 24 15.44 -14.54 2.66
C ILE A 24 14.34 -13.54 3.05
N VAL A 25 14.52 -12.91 4.21
CA VAL A 25 13.60 -11.86 4.70
C VAL A 25 14.18 -10.49 4.39
N THR A 26 13.47 -9.71 3.58
CA THR A 26 13.84 -8.31 3.29
C THR A 26 12.88 -7.37 3.99
N SER A 27 13.40 -6.25 4.49
CA SER A 27 12.60 -5.21 5.14
C SER A 27 13.27 -3.85 5.01
N SER A 28 12.46 -2.79 5.06
CA SER A 28 12.91 -1.40 5.01
C SER A 28 12.06 -0.51 5.91
N CYS A 29 12.53 0.71 6.13
CA CYS A 29 11.77 1.71 6.90
C CYS A 29 10.69 2.43 6.07
N SER A 30 10.52 2.09 4.80
CA SER A 30 9.74 2.89 3.86
C SER A 30 8.23 2.78 3.99
N LYS A 31 7.70 1.61 4.38
CA LYS A 31 6.24 1.37 4.46
C LYS A 31 5.78 1.33 5.91
N SER A 32 6.09 0.26 6.62
CA SER A 32 5.58 0.01 7.99
C SER A 32 5.94 1.12 8.98
N TYR A 33 7.12 1.73 8.82
CA TYR A 33 7.61 2.79 9.71
C TYR A 33 7.37 4.21 9.18
N GLY A 34 6.82 4.36 7.96
CA GLY A 34 6.44 5.66 7.40
C GLY A 34 7.60 6.63 7.14
N VAL A 35 8.83 6.14 6.99
CA VAL A 35 10.02 6.97 6.69
C VAL A 35 10.71 6.53 5.39
N PRO A 36 10.06 6.71 4.23
CA PRO A 36 10.64 6.31 2.93
C PRO A 36 11.86 7.12 2.51
N GLY A 37 12.01 8.35 3.02
CA GLY A 37 13.05 9.30 2.61
C GLY A 37 14.48 8.89 2.96
N ILE A 38 14.68 8.13 4.05
CA ILE A 38 16.02 7.75 4.52
C ILE A 38 16.66 6.61 3.71
N ARG A 39 15.89 5.96 2.82
CA ARG A 39 16.38 4.88 1.92
C ARG A 39 17.10 3.71 2.61
N VAL A 40 16.87 3.49 3.91
CA VAL A 40 17.49 2.38 4.67
C VAL A 40 16.67 1.09 4.53
N ALA A 41 17.35 0.03 4.11
CA ALA A 41 16.84 -1.34 4.07
C ALA A 41 17.92 -2.32 4.56
N ARG A 42 17.50 -3.45 5.15
CA ARG A 42 18.43 -4.47 5.65
C ARG A 42 18.71 -5.51 4.56
N PHE A 43 19.86 -5.40 3.90
CA PHE A 43 20.41 -6.43 3.03
C PHE A 43 21.94 -6.43 3.15
N THR A 44 22.54 -7.55 3.56
CA THR A 44 23.94 -7.59 3.98
C THR A 44 24.91 -8.07 2.90
N GLN A 45 24.41 -8.80 1.89
CA GLN A 45 25.25 -9.43 0.87
C GLN A 45 25.38 -8.52 -0.37
N ILE A 46 26.60 -8.37 -0.88
CA ILE A 46 26.92 -7.72 -2.17
C ILE A 46 26.78 -6.17 -2.17
N ARG A 47 26.86 -5.51 -0.99
CA ARG A 47 26.72 -4.04 -0.89
C ARG A 47 27.68 -3.22 -1.78
N ASN A 48 28.90 -3.71 -1.99
CA ASN A 48 29.90 -3.00 -2.79
C ASN A 48 29.53 -2.85 -4.27
N TYR A 49 28.63 -3.69 -4.79
CA TYR A 49 28.19 -3.63 -6.19
C TYR A 49 26.88 -2.86 -6.39
N SER A 50 26.19 -2.50 -5.31
CA SER A 50 24.90 -1.80 -5.37
C SER A 50 24.97 -0.37 -4.84
N THR A 51 25.43 -0.18 -3.60
CA THR A 51 25.35 1.13 -2.92
C THR A 51 26.59 1.51 -2.11
N ILE A 52 27.53 0.60 -1.89
CA ILE A 52 28.72 0.73 -1.00
C ILE A 52 28.33 0.89 0.48
N SER A 53 27.62 1.95 0.85
CA SER A 53 27.12 2.21 2.20
C SER A 53 25.79 2.98 2.16
N VAL A 54 25.16 3.15 3.32
CA VAL A 54 24.06 4.11 3.52
C VAL A 54 24.63 5.42 4.10
N GLY A 55 23.89 6.52 4.00
CA GLY A 55 24.27 7.79 4.63
C GLY A 55 24.24 7.68 6.16
N GLN A 56 25.22 8.30 6.85
CA GLN A 56 25.29 8.25 8.31
C GLN A 56 24.08 8.91 9.00
N ILE A 57 23.55 9.98 8.41
CA ILE A 57 22.34 10.66 8.91
C ILE A 57 21.12 9.74 8.77
N ASP A 58 20.98 9.09 7.61
CA ASP A 58 19.90 8.14 7.35
C ASP A 58 19.94 6.96 8.31
N GLU A 59 21.14 6.45 8.61
CA GLU A 59 21.36 5.40 9.60
C GLU A 59 20.95 5.85 11.01
N ALA A 60 21.36 7.05 11.45
CA ALA A 60 20.97 7.58 12.76
C ALA A 60 19.44 7.72 12.90
N ILE A 61 18.76 8.19 11.84
CA ILE A 61 17.29 8.28 11.82
C ILE A 61 16.67 6.88 11.84
N ALA A 62 17.22 5.92 11.09
CA ALA A 62 16.73 4.55 11.09
C ALA A 62 16.86 3.89 12.47
N VAL A 63 18.00 4.09 13.15
CA VAL A 63 18.22 3.59 14.52
C VAL A 63 17.16 4.13 15.45
N GLU A 64 16.88 5.44 15.41
CA GLU A 64 15.86 6.03 16.27
C GLU A 64 14.44 5.61 15.89
N ALA A 65 14.12 5.47 14.60
CA ALA A 65 12.82 4.98 14.15
C ALA A 65 12.55 3.53 14.61
N LEU A 66 13.59 2.71 14.71
CA LEU A 66 13.54 1.32 15.16
C LEU A 66 13.69 1.15 16.68
N SER A 67 14.01 2.22 17.41
CA SER A 67 14.18 2.19 18.87
C SER A 67 12.85 1.92 19.57
N SER A 68 12.91 1.39 20.79
CA SER A 68 11.72 1.13 21.62
C SER A 68 10.88 2.39 21.85
N ARG A 69 11.52 3.57 21.81
CA ARG A 69 10.87 4.86 21.89
C ARG A 69 9.91 5.08 20.72
N CYS A 70 10.37 4.97 19.47
CA CYS A 70 9.55 5.39 18.32
C CYS A 70 8.81 4.25 17.61
N ARG A 71 9.38 3.04 17.61
CA ARG A 71 8.92 1.92 16.78
C ARG A 71 7.42 1.65 16.87
N GLN A 72 6.92 1.48 18.10
CA GLN A 72 5.50 1.16 18.31
C GLN A 72 4.60 2.33 17.93
N ARG A 73 5.01 3.57 18.22
CA ARG A 73 4.21 4.77 17.90
C ARG A 73 4.09 5.00 16.40
N LEU A 74 5.17 4.77 15.64
CA LEU A 74 5.16 4.88 14.18
C LEU A 74 4.21 3.86 13.54
N ILE A 75 4.28 2.61 13.99
CA ILE A 75 3.38 1.54 13.52
C ILE A 75 1.93 1.87 13.91
N GLN A 76 1.70 2.26 15.18
CA GLN A 76 0.36 2.58 15.67
C GLN A 76 -0.29 3.70 14.86
N ARG A 77 0.45 4.77 14.56
CA ARG A 77 -0.03 5.87 13.72
C ARG A 77 -0.52 5.37 12.35
N SER A 78 0.25 4.51 11.70
CA SER A 78 -0.13 3.93 10.41
C SER A 78 -1.36 3.02 10.52
N LEU A 79 -1.45 2.24 11.60
CA LEU A 79 -2.62 1.38 11.87
C LEU A 79 -3.89 2.20 12.14
N ASP A 80 -3.79 3.30 12.88
CA ASP A 80 -4.93 4.16 13.18
C ASP A 80 -5.51 4.77 11.90
N MET A 81 -4.64 5.29 11.01
CA MET A 81 -5.05 5.76 9.68
C MET A 81 -5.68 4.63 8.85
N ALA A 82 -5.07 3.44 8.84
CA ALA A 82 -5.58 2.31 8.09
C ALA A 82 -6.97 1.87 8.57
N LYS A 83 -7.23 1.84 9.88
CA LYS A 83 -8.53 1.47 10.46
C LYS A 83 -9.63 2.44 10.05
N VAL A 84 -9.38 3.75 10.16
CA VAL A 84 -10.34 4.78 9.74
C VAL A 84 -10.58 4.71 8.23
N ASN A 85 -9.53 4.58 7.43
CA ASN A 85 -9.68 4.56 5.98
C ASN A 85 -10.32 3.27 5.47
N HIS A 86 -10.12 2.16 6.17
CA HIS A 86 -10.80 0.91 5.90
C HIS A 86 -12.33 1.04 6.01
N THR A 87 -12.87 1.85 6.94
CA THR A 87 -14.32 2.04 7.03
C THR A 87 -14.88 2.77 5.81
N PHE A 88 -14.16 3.77 5.29
CA PHE A 88 -14.56 4.46 4.05
C PHE A 88 -14.48 3.54 2.84
N LEU A 89 -13.40 2.76 2.73
CA LEU A 89 -13.20 1.83 1.62
C LEU A 89 -14.26 0.72 1.64
N ALA A 90 -14.53 0.13 2.80
CA ALA A 90 -15.54 -0.91 2.95
C ALA A 90 -16.95 -0.40 2.59
N LYS A 91 -17.29 0.81 3.04
CA LYS A 91 -18.56 1.47 2.68
C LYS A 91 -18.66 1.68 1.16
N PHE A 92 -17.63 2.25 0.55
CA PHE A 92 -17.60 2.50 -0.90
C PHE A 92 -17.82 1.21 -1.72
N VAL A 93 -17.11 0.14 -1.37
CA VAL A 93 -17.24 -1.17 -2.06
C VAL A 93 -18.64 -1.76 -1.90
N ALA A 94 -19.29 -1.58 -0.75
CA ALA A 94 -20.66 -2.03 -0.54
C ALA A 94 -21.68 -1.22 -1.36
N GLU A 95 -21.45 0.07 -1.55
CA GLU A 95 -22.31 0.97 -2.33
C GLU A 95 -22.09 0.82 -3.85
N HIS A 96 -20.90 0.37 -4.29
CA HIS A 96 -20.53 0.22 -5.70
C HIS A 96 -20.16 -1.25 -6.01
N PRO A 97 -21.13 -2.17 -6.04
CA PRO A 97 -20.86 -3.57 -6.38
C PRO A 97 -20.38 -3.70 -7.82
N GLN A 98 -19.59 -4.75 -8.09
CA GLN A 98 -19.15 -5.06 -9.45
C GLN A 98 -20.36 -5.31 -10.35
N ASP A 99 -20.47 -4.54 -11.42
CA ASP A 99 -21.54 -4.64 -12.42
C ASP A 99 -21.16 -5.54 -13.61
N GLY A 100 -19.99 -6.17 -13.55
CA GLY A 100 -19.45 -7.06 -14.58
C GLY A 100 -19.00 -6.35 -15.86
N ARG A 101 -19.00 -5.00 -15.88
CA ARG A 101 -18.56 -4.25 -17.05
C ARG A 101 -17.03 -4.27 -17.15
N PRO A 102 -16.47 -4.50 -18.35
CA PRO A 102 -15.03 -4.45 -18.53
C PRO A 102 -14.53 -3.02 -18.35
N LEU A 103 -13.78 -2.78 -17.28
CA LEU A 103 -13.11 -1.51 -17.04
C LEU A 103 -11.73 -1.50 -17.71
N HIS A 104 -11.50 -0.54 -18.61
CA HIS A 104 -10.17 -0.28 -19.16
C HIS A 104 -9.35 0.53 -18.13
N ASP A 105 -8.71 -0.18 -17.20
CA ASP A 105 -8.04 0.37 -16.02
C ASP A 105 -7.10 1.56 -16.30
N GLN A 106 -6.30 1.48 -17.37
CA GLN A 106 -5.36 2.55 -17.77
C GLN A 106 -6.07 3.81 -18.25
N GLU A 107 -7.08 3.66 -19.11
CA GLU A 107 -7.85 4.77 -19.67
C GLU A 107 -8.66 5.46 -18.57
N PHE A 108 -9.33 4.66 -17.74
CA PHE A 108 -10.06 5.13 -16.56
C PHE A 108 -9.15 5.93 -15.63
N ALA A 109 -7.99 5.36 -15.24
CA ALA A 109 -7.06 6.04 -14.33
C ALA A 109 -6.52 7.34 -14.94
N LEU A 110 -6.25 7.37 -16.25
CA LEU A 110 -5.79 8.57 -16.94
C LEU A 110 -6.88 9.64 -17.03
N GLN A 111 -8.13 9.28 -17.33
CA GLN A 111 -9.24 10.21 -17.40
C GLN A 111 -9.59 10.75 -16.01
N PHE A 112 -9.63 9.90 -15.00
CA PHE A 112 -9.83 10.29 -13.62
C PHE A 112 -8.74 11.26 -13.14
N LEU A 113 -7.47 10.99 -13.47
CA LEU A 113 -6.36 11.90 -13.19
C LEU A 113 -6.54 13.26 -13.88
N LYS A 114 -6.93 13.27 -15.15
CA LYS A 114 -7.14 14.53 -15.90
C LYS A 114 -8.32 15.35 -15.34
N THR A 115 -9.40 14.69 -14.94
CA THR A 115 -10.63 15.37 -14.50
C THR A 115 -10.58 15.79 -13.04
N LYS A 116 -10.12 14.90 -12.16
CA LYS A 116 -10.15 15.11 -10.71
C LYS A 116 -8.79 15.44 -10.11
N ASN A 117 -7.70 15.33 -10.87
CA ASN A 117 -6.31 15.51 -10.40
C ASN A 117 -5.95 14.59 -9.22
N ILE A 118 -6.51 13.38 -9.20
CA ILE A 118 -6.24 12.35 -8.21
C ILE A 118 -5.68 11.12 -8.92
N LEU A 119 -4.59 10.57 -8.40
CA LEU A 119 -3.90 9.43 -8.99
C LEU A 119 -4.35 8.11 -8.37
N PHE A 120 -4.94 7.25 -9.19
CA PHE A 120 -5.00 5.81 -8.92
C PHE A 120 -4.05 5.07 -9.85
N CYS A 121 -3.40 4.02 -9.35
CA CYS A 121 -2.45 3.24 -10.14
C CYS A 121 -3.19 2.10 -10.86
N PRO A 122 -3.21 2.07 -12.21
CA PRO A 122 -3.76 0.93 -12.94
C PRO A 122 -2.97 -0.34 -12.61
N ALA A 123 -3.65 -1.36 -12.12
CA ALA A 123 -2.98 -2.53 -11.54
C ALA A 123 -2.26 -3.34 -12.62
N ARG A 124 -2.87 -3.48 -13.80
CA ARG A 124 -2.26 -4.16 -14.94
C ARG A 124 -0.94 -3.51 -15.34
N LEU A 125 -0.92 -2.19 -15.49
CA LEU A 125 0.29 -1.47 -15.88
C LEU A 125 1.40 -1.58 -14.83
N CYS A 126 1.05 -1.62 -13.55
CA CYS A 126 2.02 -1.51 -12.46
C CYS A 126 2.49 -2.85 -11.87
N PHE A 127 1.68 -3.92 -11.96
CA PHE A 127 1.92 -5.18 -11.24
C PHE A 127 1.74 -6.43 -12.09
N GLU A 128 1.17 -6.34 -13.29
CA GLU A 128 1.05 -7.51 -14.14
C GLU A 128 2.35 -7.74 -14.90
N GLU A 129 2.94 -8.91 -14.73
CA GLU A 129 3.96 -9.42 -15.64
C GLU A 129 3.27 -9.91 -16.93
N TYR A 130 3.95 -9.79 -18.07
CA TYR A 130 3.42 -10.01 -19.42
C TYR A 130 2.41 -11.19 -19.51
N ASP A 131 1.22 -10.90 -20.06
CA ASP A 131 0.22 -11.86 -20.58
C ASP A 131 -0.62 -12.72 -19.60
N GLN A 132 -0.74 -12.34 -18.32
CA GLN A 132 -1.62 -13.10 -17.38
C GLN A 132 -3.09 -12.65 -17.35
N GLY A 133 -3.42 -11.40 -17.73
CA GLY A 133 -4.78 -10.84 -17.79
C GLY A 133 -5.56 -10.82 -16.46
N SER A 134 -4.95 -11.24 -15.36
CA SER A 134 -5.52 -11.43 -14.04
C SER A 134 -5.88 -10.13 -13.32
N LEU A 135 -5.20 -9.03 -13.67
CA LEU A 135 -5.40 -7.71 -13.06
C LEU A 135 -6.14 -6.72 -13.97
N GLN A 136 -6.72 -7.20 -15.08
CA GLN A 136 -7.52 -6.36 -15.95
C GLN A 136 -8.71 -5.76 -15.17
N GLY A 137 -8.93 -4.45 -15.33
CA GLY A 137 -9.97 -3.72 -14.62
C GLY A 137 -9.70 -3.47 -13.13
N CYS A 138 -8.52 -3.83 -12.62
CA CYS A 138 -8.16 -3.58 -11.22
C CYS A 138 -7.36 -2.28 -11.06
N LEU A 139 -7.56 -1.60 -9.93
CA LEU A 139 -6.77 -0.43 -9.51
C LEU A 139 -6.08 -0.72 -8.18
N ARG A 140 -4.82 -0.28 -8.02
CA ARG A 140 -4.14 -0.28 -6.73
C ARG A 140 -4.44 1.00 -5.97
N LEU A 141 -5.07 0.84 -4.81
CA LEU A 141 -5.42 1.91 -3.87
C LEU A 141 -4.49 1.92 -2.65
N GLY A 142 -3.76 3.01 -2.47
CA GLY A 142 -2.97 3.25 -1.25
C GLY A 142 -3.83 3.93 -0.18
N PHE A 143 -4.45 3.16 0.71
CA PHE A 143 -5.40 3.71 1.69
C PHE A 143 -4.78 4.07 3.05
N VAL A 144 -3.47 3.87 3.26
CA VAL A 144 -2.80 4.24 4.52
C VAL A 144 -2.22 5.67 4.37
N MET A 145 -3.10 6.66 4.50
CA MET A 145 -2.79 8.09 4.38
C MET A 145 -3.71 8.93 5.28
N HIS A 146 -3.57 10.25 5.26
CA HIS A 146 -4.41 11.13 6.09
C HIS A 146 -5.91 10.90 5.80
N PRO A 147 -6.76 10.67 6.82
CA PRO A 147 -8.15 10.26 6.60
C PRO A 147 -8.98 11.21 5.75
N GLU A 148 -8.85 12.52 5.95
CA GLU A 148 -9.58 13.50 5.15
C GLU A 148 -9.22 13.45 3.67
N SER A 149 -7.94 13.23 3.35
CA SER A 149 -7.48 13.11 1.96
C SER A 149 -8.02 11.84 1.32
N PHE A 150 -8.05 10.73 2.06
CA PHE A 150 -8.59 9.47 1.57
C PHE A 150 -10.11 9.56 1.35
N ARG A 151 -10.85 10.10 2.33
CA ARG A 151 -12.30 10.33 2.24
C ARG A 151 -12.65 11.17 1.01
N TYR A 152 -11.98 12.32 0.83
CA TYR A 152 -12.16 13.16 -0.34
C TYR A 152 -11.89 12.40 -1.65
N GLY A 153 -10.82 11.60 -1.71
CA GLY A 153 -10.51 10.79 -2.87
C GLY A 153 -11.59 9.77 -3.22
N MET A 154 -12.19 9.13 -2.21
CA MET A 154 -13.29 8.19 -2.40
C MET A 154 -14.60 8.87 -2.83
N GLU A 155 -14.90 10.06 -2.30
CA GLU A 155 -16.05 10.86 -2.73
C GLU A 155 -15.91 11.28 -4.20
N GLN A 156 -14.73 11.77 -4.60
CA GLN A 156 -14.49 12.13 -6.00
C GLN A 156 -14.52 10.93 -6.95
N LEU A 157 -14.14 9.74 -6.47
CA LEU A 157 -14.25 8.51 -7.22
C LEU A 157 -15.73 8.11 -7.40
N ALA A 158 -16.54 8.17 -6.35
CA ALA A 158 -17.98 7.91 -6.43
C ALA A 158 -18.67 8.87 -7.43
N ASP A 159 -18.42 10.19 -7.30
CA ASP A 159 -18.94 11.20 -8.23
C ASP A 159 -18.57 10.90 -9.69
N PHE A 160 -17.35 10.42 -9.92
CA PHE A 160 -16.85 10.12 -11.27
C PHE A 160 -17.54 8.88 -11.85
N LEU A 161 -17.73 7.83 -11.05
CA LEU A 161 -18.42 6.61 -11.47
C LEU A 161 -19.90 6.87 -11.78
N GLU A 162 -20.57 7.72 -11.00
CA GLU A 162 -21.97 8.12 -11.25
C GLU A 162 -22.08 8.93 -12.55
N ALA A 163 -21.16 9.87 -12.79
CA ALA A 163 -21.14 10.68 -14.01
C ALA A 163 -20.89 9.83 -15.27
N GLU A 164 -20.01 8.83 -15.18
CA GLU A 164 -19.73 7.90 -16.28
C GLU A 164 -20.90 6.93 -16.53
N SER A 165 -21.62 6.55 -15.47
CA SER A 165 -22.85 5.74 -15.55
C SER A 165 -24.03 6.49 -16.18
N GLY A 166 -24.07 7.82 -16.08
CA GLY A 166 -25.10 8.68 -16.70
C GLY A 166 -24.82 9.06 -18.15
N LEU A 167 -23.69 8.63 -18.72
CA LEU A 167 -23.25 8.91 -20.10
C LEU A 167 -23.49 7.74 -21.07
N LEU A 168 -24.28 6.75 -20.65
CA LEU A 168 -24.76 5.62 -21.46
C LEU A 168 -26.29 5.62 -21.57
#